data_AF-A0A6N4V0D3-F1
#
_entry.id   AF-A0A6N4V0D3-F1
#
_cell.length_a   1.000
_cell.length_b   1.000
_cell.length_c   1.000
_cell.angle_alpha   90.00
_cell.angle_beta   90.00
_cell.angle_gamma   90.00
#
_symmetry.space_group_name_H-M   'P 1'
#
loop_
_entity.id
_entity.type
_entity.pdbx_description
1 polymer ?
#
loop_
_entity_poly.entity_id
_entity_poly.type
_entity_poly.pdbx_seq_one_letter_code
_entity_poly.pdbx_strand_id
1 'polypeptide(L)'
;MLHDPYVTLISREFGSGTVSAPTVGAGVAAVFNRRPRTAPLAAAPVDCSRPVHSADIAQSRLFEEILLGEIDDLRDHLAATELRWRKLRERSRVADAPIPEALVRLHGRIAEAERLLVQLRCRFGYGEDPLRVI
;
A
#
# COMPACT_ATOMS: atom_id res chain seq x y z
N MET A 1 36.32 9.76 -46.50
CA MET A 1 37.31 10.82 -46.19
C MET A 1 36.60 12.13 -46.47
N LEU A 2 36.48 13.12 -45.58
CA LEU A 2 37.06 13.35 -44.26
C LEU A 2 36.01 14.14 -43.46
N HIS A 3 35.86 13.83 -42.19
CA HIS A 3 35.29 14.75 -41.21
C HIS A 3 36.08 16.07 -41.23
N ASP A 4 35.42 17.20 -41.03
CA ASP A 4 36.08 18.32 -40.36
C ASP A 4 35.12 18.98 -39.34
N PRO A 5 35.60 19.30 -38.13
CA PRO A 5 34.85 19.57 -36.93
C PRO A 5 34.84 21.08 -36.61
N TYR A 6 34.02 21.50 -35.65
CA TYR A 6 34.56 22.27 -34.51
C TYR A 6 33.55 22.25 -33.36
N VAL A 7 33.87 21.38 -32.40
CA VAL A 7 33.35 21.38 -31.04
C VAL A 7 34.05 22.52 -30.32
N THR A 8 33.31 23.56 -29.91
CA THR A 8 33.85 24.55 -28.98
C THR A 8 33.83 23.98 -27.57
N LEU A 9 34.99 23.47 -27.16
CA LEU A 9 35.34 23.23 -25.76
C LEU A 9 35.47 24.57 -25.05
N ILE A 10 34.71 24.77 -23.96
CA ILE A 10 35.08 25.76 -22.95
C ILE A 10 35.54 24.98 -21.72
N SER A 11 36.84 24.73 -21.68
CA SER A 11 37.59 24.56 -20.44
C SER A 11 37.79 25.95 -19.84
N ARG A 12 37.53 26.12 -18.54
CA ARG A 12 38.16 27.17 -17.75
C ARG A 12 38.71 26.57 -16.47
N GLU A 13 40.03 26.51 -16.46
CA GLU A 13 40.99 26.18 -15.44
C GLU A 13 40.80 26.80 -14.04
N PHE A 14 41.09 25.94 -13.05
CA PHE A 14 41.90 26.10 -11.84
C PHE A 14 41.89 27.40 -11.01
N GLY A 15 41.64 27.20 -9.71
CA GLY A 15 42.09 28.05 -8.61
C GLY A 15 42.13 27.25 -7.31
N SER A 16 43.27 26.61 -7.07
CA SER A 16 43.62 25.99 -5.78
C SER A 16 43.87 27.09 -4.73
N GLY A 17 43.26 26.96 -3.56
CA GLY A 17 43.48 27.85 -2.42
C GLY A 17 42.99 27.18 -1.14
N THR A 18 43.88 26.47 -0.46
CA THR A 18 43.68 25.94 0.88
C THR A 18 43.77 27.04 1.93
N VAL A 19 42.73 27.29 2.72
CA VAL A 19 42.85 27.81 4.10
C VAL A 19 41.75 27.23 4.97
N SER A 20 42.18 26.79 6.14
CA SER A 20 41.52 26.09 7.25
C SER A 20 40.13 26.56 7.68
N ALA A 21 39.35 25.59 8.17
CA ALA A 21 38.18 25.76 9.03
C ALA A 21 38.57 26.46 10.37
N PRO A 22 37.63 27.00 11.17
CA PRO A 22 36.80 26.09 11.99
C PRO A 22 35.39 26.60 12.37
N THR A 23 34.63 25.68 12.99
CA THR A 23 33.69 25.94 14.10
C THR A 23 32.20 26.20 13.78
N VAL A 24 31.39 25.21 14.23
CA VAL A 24 30.00 25.30 14.75
C VAL A 24 28.90 25.51 13.70
N GLY A 25 27.85 24.68 13.63
CA GLY A 25 27.39 23.62 14.50
C GLY A 25 26.11 23.01 13.92
N ALA A 26 25.60 22.00 14.62
CA ALA A 26 24.33 21.32 14.34
C ALA A 26 24.27 20.55 13.00
N GLY A 27 25.22 19.64 12.82
CA GLY A 27 24.91 18.39 12.11
C GLY A 27 23.91 17.63 12.96
N VAL A 28 22.62 17.84 12.70
CA VAL A 28 21.54 17.04 13.26
C VAL A 28 21.89 15.60 12.91
N ALA A 29 22.38 14.87 13.91
CA ALA A 29 22.52 13.44 13.83
C ALA A 29 21.16 12.96 13.36
N ALA A 30 21.10 12.46 12.13
CA ALA A 30 20.01 11.63 11.69
C ALA A 30 20.03 10.44 12.65
N VAL A 31 19.30 10.60 13.75
CA VAL A 31 18.80 9.51 14.57
C VAL A 31 17.91 8.77 13.60
N PHE A 32 18.54 7.84 12.88
CA PHE A 32 17.85 6.70 12.31
C PHE A 32 17.20 6.04 13.52
N ASN A 33 15.98 6.48 13.83
CA ASN A 33 15.01 5.73 14.57
C ASN A 33 14.74 4.49 13.72
N ARG A 34 15.69 3.55 13.81
CA ARG A 34 15.54 2.18 13.36
C ARG A 34 14.49 1.62 14.30
N ARG A 35 13.22 1.90 13.99
CA ARG A 35 12.10 1.24 14.65
C ARG A 35 12.44 -0.24 14.64
N PRO A 36 12.41 -0.93 15.79
CA PRO A 36 12.63 -2.36 15.80
C PRO A 36 11.64 -2.93 14.78
N ARG A 37 12.18 -3.56 13.75
CA ARG A 37 11.41 -4.35 12.81
C ARG A 37 10.83 -5.46 13.68
N THR A 38 9.63 -5.23 14.22
CA THR A 38 8.82 -6.30 14.77
C THR A 38 8.71 -7.28 13.63
N ALA A 39 9.36 -8.43 13.79
CA ALA A 39 9.08 -9.60 12.98
C ALA A 39 7.55 -9.73 12.89
N PRO A 40 7.00 -10.21 11.77
CA PRO A 40 5.59 -10.56 11.78
C PRO A 40 5.42 -11.53 12.95
N LEU A 41 4.72 -11.10 14.01
CA LEU A 41 4.18 -12.02 14.99
C LEU A 41 3.33 -12.92 14.11
N ALA A 42 3.81 -14.13 13.82
CA ALA A 42 3.03 -15.15 13.13
C ALA A 42 1.68 -15.10 13.84
N ALA A 43 0.64 -14.70 13.10
CA ALA A 43 -0.65 -14.35 13.69
C ALA A 43 -1.08 -15.55 14.53
N ALA A 44 -0.93 -15.43 15.85
CA ALA A 44 -1.33 -16.48 16.75
C ALA A 44 -2.80 -16.75 16.45
N PRO A 45 -3.25 -18.02 16.43
CA PRO A 45 -4.64 -18.33 16.18
C PRO A 45 -5.47 -17.47 17.13
N VAL A 46 -6.37 -16.65 16.54
CA VAL A 46 -7.24 -15.77 17.32
C VAL A 46 -8.02 -16.67 18.25
N ASP A 47 -7.70 -16.62 19.54
CA ASP A 47 -8.32 -17.47 20.53
C ASP A 47 -9.76 -17.01 20.69
N CYS A 48 -10.65 -17.64 19.92
CA CYS A 48 -12.04 -17.23 19.84
C CYS A 48 -12.82 -17.49 21.13
N SER A 49 -12.17 -18.12 22.12
CA SER A 49 -12.69 -18.55 23.41
C SER A 49 -12.96 -17.41 24.39
N ARG A 50 -12.40 -16.21 24.18
CA ARG A 50 -12.65 -15.06 25.07
C ARG A 50 -14.08 -14.51 24.84
N PRO A 51 -14.85 -14.24 25.91
CA PRO A 51 -16.13 -13.56 25.80
C PRO A 51 -16.03 -12.22 25.04
N VAL A 52 -16.99 -12.00 24.15
CA VAL A 52 -17.10 -10.77 23.36
C VAL A 52 -17.84 -9.71 24.18
N HIS A 53 -17.22 -8.55 24.42
CA HIS A 53 -17.88 -7.44 25.11
C HIS A 53 -18.76 -6.65 24.14
N SER A 54 -19.83 -6.01 24.62
CA SER A 54 -20.63 -5.05 23.85
C SER A 54 -19.81 -3.97 23.12
N ALA A 55 -18.68 -3.51 23.69
CA ALA A 55 -17.78 -2.57 23.03
C ALA A 55 -17.11 -3.21 21.79
N ASP A 56 -16.67 -4.46 21.91
CA ASP A 56 -16.08 -5.22 20.81
C ASP A 56 -17.11 -5.41 19.66
N ILE A 57 -18.40 -5.58 19.98
CA ILE A 57 -19.50 -5.66 19.00
C ILE A 57 -19.75 -4.31 18.32
N ALA A 58 -19.77 -3.22 19.08
CA ALA A 58 -19.94 -1.89 18.50
C ALA A 58 -18.78 -1.55 17.55
N GLN A 59 -17.55 -1.89 17.95
CA GLN A 59 -16.36 -1.72 17.12
C GLN A 59 -16.37 -2.62 15.89
N SER A 60 -16.82 -3.88 16.01
CA SER A 60 -16.88 -4.78 14.85
C SER A 60 -17.85 -4.28 13.78
N ARG A 61 -18.99 -3.70 14.17
CA ARG A 61 -19.92 -3.06 13.21
C ARG A 61 -19.29 -1.89 12.46
N LEU A 62 -18.56 -1.02 13.17
CA LEU A 62 -17.83 0.07 12.52
C LEU A 62 -16.78 -0.46 11.53
N PHE A 63 -16.02 -1.50 11.91
CA PHE A 63 -15.05 -2.11 11.01
C PHE A 63 -15.69 -2.79 9.81
N GLU A 64 -16.87 -3.39 9.96
CA GLU A 64 -17.63 -3.96 8.86
C GLU A 64 -18.06 -2.88 7.86
N GLU A 65 -18.61 -1.77 8.32
CA GLU A 65 -18.99 -0.64 7.46
C GLU A 65 -17.78 -0.11 6.68
N ILE A 66 -16.64 0.05 7.36
CA ILE A 66 -15.39 0.47 6.71
C ILE A 66 -14.93 -0.55 5.66
N LEU A 67 -14.97 -1.84 5.98
CA LEU A 67 -14.55 -2.89 5.05
C LEU A 67 -15.46 -2.97 3.82
N LEU A 68 -16.77 -2.81 3.98
CA LEU A 68 -17.71 -2.77 2.86
C LEU A 68 -17.41 -1.58 1.94
N GLY A 69 -17.18 -0.40 2.51
CA GLY A 69 -16.78 0.79 1.74
C GLY A 69 -15.46 0.58 0.98
N GLU A 70 -14.43 0.03 1.64
CA GLU A 70 -13.14 -0.25 0.99
C GLU A 70 -13.29 -1.28 -0.13
N ILE A 71 -14.14 -2.30 0.02
CA ILE A 71 -14.41 -3.29 -1.04
C ILE A 71 -15.03 -2.61 -2.26
N ASP A 72 -16.00 -1.72 -2.06
CA ASP A 72 -16.65 -1.01 -3.15
C ASP A 72 -15.66 -0.07 -3.86
N ASP A 73 -14.89 0.71 -3.11
CA ASP A 73 -13.83 1.58 -3.65
C ASP A 73 -12.77 0.77 -4.44
N LEU A 74 -12.37 -0.39 -3.93
CA LEU A 74 -11.43 -1.27 -4.61
C LEU A 74 -12.00 -1.84 -5.92
N ARG A 75 -13.29 -2.19 -5.96
CA ARG A 75 -13.97 -2.68 -7.16
C ARG A 75 -14.10 -1.59 -8.21
N ASP A 76 -14.43 -0.36 -7.82
CA ASP A 76 -14.44 0.79 -8.72
C ASP A 76 -13.05 1.08 -9.29
N HIS A 77 -12.02 1.02 -8.44
CA HIS A 77 -10.64 1.20 -8.87
C HIS A 77 -10.18 0.09 -9.83
N LEU A 78 -10.58 -1.16 -9.58
CA LEU A 78 -10.34 -2.30 -10.46
C LEU A 78 -10.99 -2.06 -11.83
N ALA A 79 -12.29 -1.76 -11.87
CA ALA A 79 -13.04 -1.53 -13.11
C ALA A 79 -12.43 -0.39 -13.94
N ALA A 80 -12.05 0.72 -13.30
CA ALA A 80 -11.38 1.83 -13.96
C ALA A 80 -10.01 1.43 -14.54
N THR A 81 -9.25 0.62 -13.80
CA THR A 81 -7.92 0.15 -14.23
C THR A 81 -8.01 -0.86 -15.37
N GLU A 82 -8.96 -1.78 -15.32
CA GLU A 82 -9.24 -2.74 -16.39
C GLU A 82 -9.69 -2.04 -17.68
N LEU A 83 -10.53 -1.02 -17.56
CA LEU A 83 -10.96 -0.23 -18.70
C LEU A 83 -9.79 0.50 -19.36
N ARG A 84 -8.92 1.14 -18.56
CA ARG A 84 -7.69 1.77 -19.08
C ARG A 84 -6.79 0.74 -19.75
N TRP A 85 -6.67 -0.45 -19.15
CA TRP A 85 -5.87 -1.52 -19.73
C TRP A 85 -6.45 -1.96 -21.09
N ARG A 86 -7.72 -2.34 -21.16
CA ARG A 86 -8.35 -2.76 -22.43
C ARG A 86 -8.15 -1.73 -23.55
N LYS A 87 -8.37 -0.45 -23.26
CA LYS A 87 -8.14 0.65 -24.23
C LYS A 87 -6.69 0.72 -24.72
N LEU A 88 -5.70 0.47 -23.85
CA LEU A 88 -4.29 0.44 -24.24
C LEU A 88 -3.98 -0.79 -25.10
N ARG A 89 -4.54 -1.97 -24.78
CA ARG A 89 -4.43 -3.19 -25.60
C ARG A 89 -4.97 -3.01 -26.99
N GLU A 90 -6.19 -2.47 -27.08
CA GLU A 90 -6.86 -2.23 -28.36
C GLU A 90 -6.03 -1.31 -29.26
N ARG A 91 -5.39 -0.28 -28.68
CA ARG A 91 -4.50 0.63 -29.40
C ARG A 91 -3.17 -0.01 -29.81
N SER A 92 -2.59 -0.86 -28.96
CA SER A 92 -1.27 -1.45 -29.22
C SER A 92 -1.31 -2.61 -30.22
N ARG A 93 -2.50 -3.18 -30.50
CA ARG A 93 -2.68 -4.39 -31.33
C ARG A 93 -1.85 -5.59 -30.86
N VAL A 94 -1.37 -5.56 -29.62
CA VAL A 94 -0.65 -6.69 -29.01
C VAL A 94 -1.69 -7.58 -28.35
N ALA A 95 -2.05 -8.66 -29.05
CA ALA A 95 -3.08 -9.61 -28.59
C ALA A 95 -2.69 -10.28 -27.24
N ASP A 96 -1.40 -10.60 -27.07
CA ASP A 96 -0.87 -11.38 -25.94
C ASP A 96 -0.17 -10.55 -24.87
N ALA A 97 -0.52 -9.26 -24.75
CA ALA A 97 0.08 -8.45 -23.70
C ALA A 97 -0.34 -8.98 -22.31
N PRO A 98 0.63 -9.19 -21.39
CA PRO A 98 0.38 -9.78 -20.09
C PRO A 98 -0.52 -8.87 -19.24
N ILE A 99 -1.25 -9.46 -18.30
CA ILE A 99 -2.04 -8.71 -17.33
C ILE A 99 -1.08 -7.86 -16.47
N PRO A 100 -1.29 -6.53 -16.38
CA PRO A 100 -0.51 -5.68 -15.51
C PRO A 100 -0.54 -6.17 -14.06
N GLU A 101 0.63 -6.21 -13.42
CA GLU A 101 0.78 -6.61 -12.02
C GLU A 101 -0.12 -5.79 -11.08
N ALA A 102 -0.40 -4.53 -11.42
CA ALA A 102 -1.32 -3.67 -10.68
C ALA A 102 -2.74 -4.26 -10.60
N LEU A 103 -3.25 -4.87 -11.68
CA LEU A 103 -4.56 -5.54 -11.67
C LEU A 103 -4.54 -6.79 -10.80
N VAL A 104 -3.48 -7.59 -10.90
CA VAL A 104 -3.31 -8.79 -10.05
C VAL A 104 -3.31 -8.40 -8.57
N ARG A 105 -2.58 -7.34 -8.20
CA ARG A 105 -2.57 -6.82 -6.83
C ARG A 105 -3.94 -6.31 -6.37
N LEU A 106 -4.72 -5.67 -7.25
CA LEU A 106 -6.07 -5.21 -6.92
C LEU A 106 -7.02 -6.37 -6.64
N HIS A 107 -7.01 -7.41 -7.48
CA HIS A 107 -7.76 -8.63 -7.19
C HIS A 107 -7.36 -9.26 -5.86
N GLY A 108 -6.06 -9.34 -5.57
CA GLY A 108 -5.57 -9.84 -4.28
C GLY A 108 -6.06 -9.02 -3.09
N ARG A 109 -6.08 -7.68 -3.21
CA ARG A 109 -6.61 -6.79 -2.17
C ARG A 109 -8.11 -6.96 -1.94
N ILE A 110 -8.90 -7.10 -3.01
CA ILE A 110 -10.35 -7.35 -2.92
C ILE A 110 -10.60 -8.68 -2.20
N ALA A 111 -9.93 -9.75 -2.64
CA ALA A 111 -10.08 -11.08 -2.05
C ALA A 111 -9.70 -11.09 -0.56
N GLU A 112 -8.65 -10.35 -0.17
CA GLU A 112 -8.26 -10.21 1.22
C GLU A 112 -9.28 -9.43 2.05
N ALA A 113 -9.80 -8.32 1.53
CA ALA A 113 -10.83 -7.53 2.21
C ALA A 113 -12.13 -8.35 2.41
N GLU A 114 -12.55 -9.11 1.39
CA GLU A 114 -13.66 -10.06 1.49
C GLU A 114 -13.40 -11.15 2.54
N ARG A 115 -12.19 -11.71 2.57
CA ARG A 115 -11.78 -12.70 3.58
C ARG A 115 -11.83 -12.13 5.00
N LEU A 116 -11.40 -10.88 5.19
CA LEU A 116 -11.46 -10.19 6.49
C LEU A 116 -12.91 -9.95 6.92
N LEU A 117 -13.78 -9.52 6.00
CA LEU A 117 -15.21 -9.33 6.27
C LEU A 117 -15.88 -10.64 6.71
N VAL A 118 -15.59 -11.75 6.03
CA VAL A 118 -16.09 -13.08 6.42
C VAL A 118 -15.63 -13.44 7.82
N GLN A 119 -14.34 -13.30 8.14
CA GLN A 119 -13.83 -13.61 9.48
C GLN A 119 -14.46 -12.74 10.57
N LEU A 120 -14.66 -11.45 10.29
CA LEU A 120 -15.29 -10.51 11.22
C LEU A 120 -16.73 -10.95 11.52
N ARG A 121 -17.52 -11.24 10.49
CA ARG A 121 -18.89 -11.74 10.61
C ARG A 121 -18.95 -13.09 11.33
N CYS A 122 -18.05 -14.01 11.03
CA CYS A 122 -17.99 -15.31 11.71
C CYS A 122 -17.67 -15.19 13.20
N ARG A 123 -16.81 -14.25 13.59
CA ARG A 123 -16.42 -14.06 15.00
C ARG A 123 -17.52 -13.39 15.81
N PHE A 124 -18.15 -12.35 15.26
CA PHE A 124 -19.10 -11.53 16.01
C PHE A 124 -20.54 -11.94 15.83
N GLY A 125 -20.84 -12.80 14.85
CA GLY A 125 -22.13 -13.46 14.65
C GLY A 125 -23.27 -12.49 14.86
N TYR A 126 -23.62 -11.70 13.86
CA TYR A 126 -24.78 -10.80 13.90
C TYR A 126 -26.08 -11.63 13.92
N GLY A 127 -26.29 -12.31 15.05
CA GLY A 127 -27.51 -12.99 15.40
C GLY A 127 -28.52 -11.91 15.73
N GLU A 128 -29.54 -11.84 14.88
CA GLU A 128 -30.89 -11.52 15.29
C GLU A 128 -31.20 -12.26 16.62
N ASP A 129 -31.09 -11.57 17.75
CA ASP A 129 -31.91 -11.90 18.93
C ASP A 129 -32.25 -10.61 19.69
N PRO A 130 -33.18 -9.79 19.18
CA PRO A 130 -33.61 -8.57 19.85
C PRO A 130 -34.48 -8.83 21.10
N LEU A 131 -34.73 -10.09 21.53
CA LEU A 131 -35.74 -10.40 22.56
C LEU A 131 -35.37 -11.54 23.54
N ARG A 132 -34.15 -11.57 24.07
CA ARG A 132 -33.91 -12.26 25.36
C ARG A 132 -34.14 -11.33 26.53
N VAL A 133 -35.42 -11.02 26.74
CA VAL A 133 -35.95 -10.52 28.02
C VAL A 133 -36.03 -11.73 28.96
N ILE A 134 -35.32 -11.65 30.09
CA ILE A 134 -35.49 -12.53 31.25
C ILE A 134 -36.34 -11.78 32.27
#